data_AF-S1QAF6-F1
#
_entry.id   AF-S1QAF6-F1
#
_cell.length_a   1.000
_cell.length_b   1.000
_cell.length_c   1.000
_cell.angle_alpha   90.00
_cell.angle_beta   90.00
_cell.angle_gamma   90.00
#
_symmetry.space_group_name_H-M   'P 1'
#
loop_
_entity.id
_entity.type
_entity.pdbx_description
1 polymer ?
#
loop_
_entity_poly.entity_id
_entity_poly.type
_entity_poly.pdbx_seq_one_letter_code
_entity_poly.pdbx_strand_id
1 'polypeptide(L)'
;MNKIYALKYCYITNTVKVVSELARRVCKGSTRRGKRLSVLTSLALSALLPTVAGASTVGGNNPYQTYRDFAENKGQFQAGATNIPIFNNKGELVGHLDKAPMVDFSSVNVSSNPGVATLINPQYIASVKHNKGYQSVSFGDGQNSYHIVDRNEHSSSDLHTPRLDKLVTEVAPATVTSSSTADILNPSKYSAFYRAGSGSQYIQDSQGKRHWVTGGYGYLTGGILPTSFFYHGSDGIQLYMGGNIHDHSILPSFGEAGDSGSPLFGWNTAKGQWELVGVYSGVGGGTNLIYSLIPQSFLSQIYSEDNDAPVFFNASSGAPLQWKFDSSTGTGSLKQGSDEYAMHGQKGSDLNAGKNLTFLGHNGQIDLENSVTQGAGSLTFTDDYTVTTSNGSTWTGAGIIVDKDASVNWQVNGVKGDNLHKIGEGTLVVQGTGVNEGGLKVGDGTVVLNQQADSSGHVQAFSSVNIASGRPTVVLADNQQVNPDNISWGYRGGFWMLTGMT
;
A
#
# COMPACT_ATOMS: atom_id res chain seq x y z
N MET A 1 -24.88 34.57 -19.71
CA MET A 1 -25.78 34.06 -18.64
C MET A 1 -25.66 32.55 -18.61
N ASN A 2 -24.72 32.02 -17.81
CA ASN A 2 -24.52 30.58 -17.65
C ASN A 2 -25.31 30.11 -16.44
N LYS A 3 -26.31 29.26 -16.64
CA LYS A 3 -27.09 28.66 -15.55
C LYS A 3 -26.27 27.50 -14.97
N ILE A 4 -25.84 27.63 -13.72
CA ILE A 4 -25.08 26.61 -13.00
C ILE A 4 -26.07 25.52 -12.51
N TYR A 5 -25.77 24.27 -12.82
CA TYR A 5 -26.51 23.09 -12.37
C TYR A 5 -25.60 22.18 -11.54
N ALA A 6 -26.18 21.50 -10.56
CA ALA A 6 -25.49 20.51 -9.73
C ALA A 6 -26.12 19.13 -9.93
N LEU A 7 -25.29 18.08 -9.86
CA LEU A 7 -25.74 16.69 -9.89
C LEU A 7 -26.00 16.21 -8.46
N LYS A 8 -27.18 15.66 -8.20
CA LYS A 8 -27.52 15.07 -6.89
C LYS A 8 -28.09 13.67 -7.05
N TYR A 9 -27.64 12.76 -6.20
CA TYR A 9 -28.12 11.39 -6.14
C TYR A 9 -29.51 11.33 -5.50
N CYS A 10 -30.47 10.70 -6.17
CA CYS A 10 -31.83 10.49 -5.66
C CYS A 10 -31.99 9.05 -5.15
N TYR A 11 -32.08 8.89 -3.83
CA TYR A 11 -32.19 7.59 -3.15
C TYR A 11 -33.52 6.86 -3.43
N ILE A 12 -34.55 7.58 -3.88
CA ILE A 12 -35.86 7.00 -4.20
C ILE A 12 -35.84 6.30 -5.56
N THR A 13 -35.06 6.84 -6.51
CA THR A 13 -35.01 6.32 -7.89
C THR A 13 -33.65 5.73 -8.26
N ASN A 14 -32.76 5.55 -7.28
CA ASN A 14 -31.38 5.06 -7.43
C ASN A 14 -30.62 5.61 -8.65
N THR A 15 -30.77 6.92 -8.89
CA THR A 15 -30.22 7.60 -10.08
C THR A 15 -29.76 9.01 -9.75
N VAL A 16 -28.75 9.49 -10.48
CA VAL A 16 -28.26 10.87 -10.38
C VAL A 16 -29.14 11.79 -11.23
N LYS A 17 -29.61 12.90 -10.66
CA LYS A 17 -30.45 13.89 -11.35
C LYS A 17 -29.78 15.27 -11.37
N VAL A 18 -29.95 15.98 -12.48
CA VAL A 18 -29.51 17.37 -12.65
C VAL A 18 -30.52 18.29 -11.97
N VAL A 19 -30.06 19.14 -11.06
CA VAL A 19 -30.89 20.14 -10.36
C VAL A 19 -30.26 21.53 -10.42
N SER A 20 -31.08 22.57 -10.44
CA SER A 20 -30.62 23.97 -10.39
C SER A 20 -30.14 24.34 -8.98
N GLU A 21 -28.99 25.03 -8.87
CA GLU A 21 -28.38 25.43 -7.59
C GLU A 21 -29.20 26.41 -6.73
N LEU A 22 -30.29 26.98 -7.25
CA LEU A 22 -31.08 28.00 -6.54
C LEU A 22 -32.17 27.44 -5.59
N ALA A 23 -32.30 26.12 -5.45
CA ALA A 23 -33.27 25.53 -4.53
C ALA A 23 -32.69 25.36 -3.11
N ARG A 24 -32.84 26.38 -2.25
CA ARG A 24 -32.61 26.26 -0.79
C ARG A 24 -33.77 25.53 -0.12
N ARG A 25 -33.45 24.56 0.74
CA ARG A 25 -34.41 23.93 1.67
C ARG A 25 -34.95 24.99 2.64
N VAL A 26 -36.27 25.16 2.66
CA VAL A 26 -36.99 25.84 3.74
C VAL A 26 -37.18 24.83 4.87
N CYS A 27 -36.39 24.92 5.93
CA CYS A 27 -36.69 24.24 7.19
C CYS A 27 -37.62 25.15 7.99
N LYS A 28 -38.90 24.77 8.11
CA LYS A 28 -39.86 25.42 9.00
C LYS A 28 -39.41 25.26 10.45
N GLY A 29 -39.43 26.37 11.19
CA GLY A 29 -39.10 26.42 12.60
C GLY A 29 -40.11 25.72 13.50
N SER A 30 -39.62 25.32 14.67
CA SER A 30 -40.43 25.03 15.85
C SER A 30 -39.69 25.60 17.06
N THR A 31 -40.24 26.68 17.60
CA THR A 31 -39.90 27.28 18.89
C THR A 31 -40.56 26.51 20.03
N ARG A 32 -39.83 26.22 21.13
CA ARG A 32 -40.31 26.52 22.50
C ARG A 32 -39.30 26.24 23.63
N ARG A 33 -39.09 27.31 24.42
CA ARG A 33 -38.96 27.41 25.89
C ARG A 33 -37.84 26.64 26.61
N GLY A 34 -36.89 27.41 27.12
CA GLY A 34 -35.88 26.95 28.07
C GLY A 34 -36.35 26.85 29.52
N LYS A 35 -35.41 26.45 30.38
CA LYS A 35 -35.36 26.71 31.81
C LYS A 35 -33.90 26.63 32.32
N ARG A 36 -33.46 27.78 32.84
CA ARG A 36 -32.65 28.07 34.04
C ARG A 36 -31.37 27.27 34.36
N LEU A 37 -30.29 28.05 34.39
CA LEU A 37 -29.11 28.03 35.26
C LEU A 37 -29.23 27.22 36.58
N SER A 38 -28.17 26.47 36.88
CA SER A 38 -27.62 26.35 38.23
C SER A 38 -26.08 26.30 38.16
N VAL A 39 -25.46 27.36 38.69
CA VAL A 39 -24.04 27.50 39.00
C VAL A 39 -23.78 26.84 40.36
N LEU A 40 -22.72 26.04 40.49
CA LEU A 40 -21.93 25.81 41.72
C LEU A 40 -20.74 24.88 41.36
N THR A 41 -19.56 25.47 41.14
CA THR A 41 -18.37 25.41 42.03
C THR A 41 -17.63 24.08 42.07
N SER A 42 -16.45 24.05 41.46
CA SER A 42 -15.28 23.37 42.02
C SER A 42 -14.02 24.17 41.66
N LEU A 43 -13.37 24.66 42.70
CA LEU A 43 -12.02 25.24 42.69
C LEU A 43 -10.97 24.16 42.37
N ALA A 44 -9.82 24.66 41.93
CA ALA A 44 -8.49 24.05 41.94
C ALA A 44 -8.13 23.13 40.77
N LEU A 45 -7.55 23.73 39.73
CA LEU A 45 -6.42 23.13 39.02
C LEU A 45 -5.53 24.22 38.39
N SER A 46 -4.67 24.81 39.21
CA SER A 46 -3.47 25.51 38.72
C SER A 46 -2.28 24.57 38.86
N ALA A 47 -1.49 24.50 37.79
CA ALA A 47 -0.24 23.75 37.60
C ALA A 47 -0.36 22.34 37.02
N LEU A 48 -0.66 22.29 35.72
CA LEU A 48 -0.01 21.42 34.73
C LEU A 48 -0.18 22.12 33.38
N LEU A 49 0.84 22.88 32.96
CA LEU A 49 0.93 23.33 31.57
C LEU A 49 1.07 22.07 30.71
N PRO A 50 0.13 21.76 29.80
CA PRO A 50 0.44 20.79 28.77
C PRO A 50 1.56 21.38 27.92
N THR A 51 2.67 20.66 27.84
CA THR A 51 3.62 20.84 26.75
C THR A 51 2.84 20.83 25.45
N VAL A 52 3.12 21.80 24.59
CA VAL A 52 2.39 22.02 23.34
C VAL A 52 2.53 20.78 22.46
N ALA A 53 1.55 19.88 22.53
CA ALA A 53 1.36 18.81 21.59
C ALA A 53 1.03 19.48 20.26
N GLY A 54 1.96 19.48 19.32
CA GLY A 54 1.61 19.87 17.96
C GLY A 54 1.46 18.63 17.06
N ALA A 55 0.72 18.56 15.93
CA ALA A 55 0.27 19.52 14.88
C ALA A 55 0.97 19.53 13.46
N SER A 56 0.88 18.57 12.52
CA SER A 56 1.42 18.68 11.12
C SER A 56 1.34 20.11 10.54
N THR A 57 2.47 20.77 10.34
CA THR A 57 2.52 22.20 10.04
C THR A 57 3.18 22.46 8.69
N VAL A 58 2.49 23.19 7.81
CA VAL A 58 3.04 23.69 6.54
C VAL A 58 3.17 25.20 6.53
N GLY A 59 3.96 25.73 5.59
CA GLY A 59 4.19 27.15 5.46
C GLY A 59 2.99 27.93 4.91
N GLY A 60 2.63 29.05 5.53
CA GLY A 60 1.58 29.99 5.07
C GLY A 60 1.97 30.96 3.95
N ASN A 61 3.18 30.87 3.40
CA ASN A 61 3.65 31.71 2.30
C ASN A 61 3.24 31.15 0.92
N ASN A 62 2.95 29.85 0.83
CA ASN A 62 2.55 29.18 -0.39
C ASN A 62 1.06 28.80 -0.34
N PRO A 63 0.40 28.63 -1.50
CA PRO A 63 -0.97 28.14 -1.53
C PRO A 63 -1.07 26.77 -0.86
N TYR A 64 -2.05 26.58 0.02
CA TYR A 64 -2.20 25.33 0.77
C TYR A 64 -2.40 24.11 -0.17
N GLN A 65 -3.05 24.31 -1.32
CA GLN A 65 -3.25 23.29 -2.34
C GLN A 65 -1.92 22.74 -2.88
N THR A 66 -0.85 23.53 -2.89
CA THR A 66 0.48 23.07 -3.32
C THR A 66 0.98 21.90 -2.47
N TYR A 67 0.75 21.95 -1.15
CA TYR A 67 1.14 20.87 -0.22
C TYR A 67 0.27 19.62 -0.36
N ARG A 68 -1.00 19.79 -0.73
CA ARG A 68 -1.94 18.70 -1.04
C ARG A 68 -1.55 18.00 -2.34
N ASP A 69 -1.37 18.78 -3.40
CA ASP A 69 -1.03 18.26 -4.72
C ASP A 69 0.34 17.57 -4.71
N PHE A 70 1.31 18.13 -3.98
CA PHE A 70 2.60 17.49 -3.73
C PHE A 70 2.44 16.10 -3.09
N ALA A 71 1.65 15.99 -2.02
CA ALA A 71 1.51 14.74 -1.26
C ALA A 71 0.70 13.66 -1.98
N GLU A 72 -0.17 14.06 -2.91
CA GLU A 72 -1.07 13.16 -3.65
C GLU A 72 -0.61 12.92 -5.10
N ASN A 73 0.58 13.40 -5.47
CA ASN A 73 1.11 13.40 -6.84
C ASN A 73 0.15 13.97 -7.91
N LYS A 74 -0.53 15.07 -7.56
CA LYS A 74 -1.52 15.74 -8.43
C LYS A 74 -0.96 17.03 -9.02
N GLY A 75 -1.70 17.58 -9.99
CA GLY A 75 -1.32 18.83 -10.65
C GLY A 75 0.06 18.74 -11.30
N GLN A 76 0.94 19.68 -10.96
CA GLN A 76 2.33 19.71 -11.46
C GLN A 76 3.26 18.69 -10.78
N PHE A 77 2.81 18.01 -9.72
CA PHE A 77 3.61 17.09 -8.91
C PHE A 77 3.39 15.62 -9.30
N GLN A 78 3.11 15.36 -10.57
CA GLN A 78 3.06 13.98 -11.08
C GLN A 78 4.41 13.30 -10.86
N ALA A 79 4.39 12.00 -10.51
CA ALA A 79 5.61 11.22 -10.33
C ALA A 79 6.53 11.34 -11.55
N GLY A 80 7.82 11.56 -11.32
CA GLY A 80 8.82 11.74 -12.38
C GLY A 80 8.92 13.17 -12.95
N ALA A 81 8.02 14.10 -12.62
CA ALA A 81 8.15 15.50 -13.05
C ALA A 81 9.43 16.13 -12.51
N THR A 82 10.14 16.92 -13.32
CA THR A 82 11.41 17.57 -12.96
C THR A 82 11.29 19.09 -13.05
N ASN A 83 12.17 19.80 -12.34
CA ASN A 83 12.27 21.26 -12.36
C ASN A 83 10.92 21.97 -12.11
N ILE A 84 10.19 21.53 -11.08
CA ILE A 84 8.84 21.99 -10.81
C ILE A 84 8.90 23.38 -10.16
N PRO A 85 8.28 24.43 -10.74
CA PRO A 85 8.28 25.77 -10.16
C PRO A 85 7.35 25.84 -8.94
N ILE A 86 7.81 26.53 -7.88
CA ILE A 86 7.04 26.80 -6.67
C ILE A 86 6.71 28.29 -6.60
N PHE A 87 5.44 28.60 -6.47
CA PHE A 87 4.93 29.97 -6.38
C PHE A 87 4.36 30.26 -4.99
N ASN A 88 4.57 31.48 -4.51
CA ASN A 88 3.96 31.95 -3.27
C ASN A 88 2.49 32.42 -3.48
N ASN A 89 1.83 32.84 -2.40
CA ASN A 89 0.45 33.32 -2.43
C ASN A 89 0.22 34.59 -3.26
N LYS A 90 1.28 35.30 -3.68
CA LYS A 90 1.20 36.45 -4.60
C LYS A 90 1.42 36.07 -6.06
N GLY A 91 1.67 34.79 -6.34
CA GLY A 91 2.02 34.30 -7.68
C GLY A 91 3.48 34.55 -8.06
N GLU A 92 4.35 34.92 -7.12
CA GLU A 92 5.77 35.12 -7.36
C GLU A 92 6.50 33.78 -7.27
N LEU A 93 7.43 33.52 -8.19
CA LEU A 93 8.28 32.34 -8.17
C LEU A 93 9.26 32.41 -6.98
N VAL A 94 9.22 31.41 -6.10
CA VAL A 94 10.12 31.33 -4.92
C VAL A 94 11.23 30.29 -5.08
N GLY A 95 11.13 29.39 -6.05
CA GLY A 95 12.17 28.40 -6.34
C GLY A 95 11.68 27.27 -7.23
N HIS A 96 12.54 26.27 -7.42
CA HIS A 96 12.23 25.05 -8.18
C HIS A 96 12.56 23.80 -7.36
N LEU A 97 11.80 22.74 -7.59
CA LEU A 97 12.20 21.38 -7.21
C LEU A 97 13.08 20.81 -8.33
N ASP A 98 14.39 21.04 -8.23
CA ASP A 98 15.37 20.75 -9.30
C ASP A 98 16.44 19.69 -8.91
N LYS A 99 16.43 19.21 -7.66
CA LYS A 99 17.44 18.27 -7.13
C LYS A 99 17.18 16.81 -7.46
N ALA A 100 15.94 16.46 -7.77
CA ALA A 100 15.48 15.13 -8.11
C ALA A 100 14.14 15.23 -8.87
N PRO A 101 13.77 14.21 -9.68
CA PRO A 101 12.40 14.06 -10.16
C PRO A 101 11.42 13.91 -8.99
N MET A 102 10.16 14.26 -9.17
CA MET A 102 9.13 14.08 -8.16
C MET A 102 8.97 12.60 -7.79
N VAL A 103 8.97 12.28 -6.50
CA VAL A 103 8.78 10.92 -5.98
C VAL A 103 7.37 10.41 -6.29
N ASP A 104 7.23 9.10 -6.52
CA ASP A 104 5.94 8.42 -6.54
C ASP A 104 5.53 8.02 -5.11
N PHE A 105 4.57 8.73 -4.54
CA PHE A 105 4.01 8.46 -3.21
C PHE A 105 2.94 7.36 -3.21
N SER A 106 2.68 6.67 -4.31
CA SER A 106 1.62 5.64 -4.37
C SER A 106 1.82 4.47 -3.38
N SER A 107 3.07 4.19 -2.99
CA SER A 107 3.39 3.21 -1.93
C SER A 107 2.90 3.64 -0.53
N VAL A 108 2.51 4.90 -0.34
CA VAL A 108 2.00 5.44 0.92
C VAL A 108 0.49 5.19 1.02
N ASN A 109 0.00 4.75 2.19
CA ASN A 109 -1.42 4.41 2.34
C ASN A 109 -2.33 5.66 2.28
N VAL A 110 -3.51 5.55 1.68
CA VAL A 110 -4.40 6.70 1.36
C VAL A 110 -5.76 6.70 2.06
N SER A 111 -6.13 5.63 2.76
CA SER A 111 -7.41 5.54 3.49
C SER A 111 -7.22 4.89 4.86
N SER A 112 -8.18 5.12 5.76
CA SER A 112 -8.17 4.61 7.15
C SER A 112 -6.86 4.90 7.88
N ASN A 113 -6.60 6.19 8.16
CA ASN A 113 -5.33 6.77 8.63
C ASN A 113 -4.29 6.94 7.50
N PRO A 114 -4.53 7.81 6.51
CA PRO A 114 -3.61 7.99 5.38
C PRO A 114 -2.20 8.41 5.84
N GLY A 115 -1.16 7.98 5.14
CA GLY A 115 0.20 8.46 5.37
C GLY A 115 0.85 7.99 6.66
N VAL A 116 0.35 6.91 7.28
CA VAL A 116 0.95 6.32 8.49
C VAL A 116 1.75 5.06 8.20
N ALA A 117 1.65 4.53 6.97
CA ALA A 117 2.35 3.32 6.53
C ALA A 117 2.76 3.42 5.06
N THR A 118 3.89 2.78 4.74
CA THR A 118 4.43 2.73 3.37
C THR A 118 4.70 1.28 2.98
N LEU A 119 4.23 0.84 1.82
CA LEU A 119 4.52 -0.47 1.25
C LEU A 119 6.02 -0.57 0.91
N ILE A 120 6.72 -1.58 1.43
CA ILE A 120 8.17 -1.79 1.24
C ILE A 120 8.53 -3.16 0.64
N ASN A 121 7.57 -4.07 0.65
CA ASN A 121 7.55 -5.33 -0.08
C ASN A 121 6.10 -5.55 -0.50
N PRO A 122 5.78 -6.31 -1.57
CA PRO A 122 4.39 -6.51 -1.98
C PRO A 122 3.44 -7.01 -0.88
N GLN A 123 3.96 -7.58 0.21
CA GLN A 123 3.16 -8.02 1.36
C GLN A 123 3.51 -7.35 2.69
N TYR A 124 4.44 -6.38 2.73
CA TYR A 124 4.86 -5.76 3.99
C TYR A 124 4.90 -4.24 3.89
N ILE A 125 4.44 -3.60 4.96
CA ILE A 125 4.48 -2.15 5.14
C ILE A 125 5.49 -1.78 6.22
N ALA A 126 6.03 -0.55 6.17
CA ALA A 126 6.83 0.05 7.23
C ALA A 126 6.04 1.16 7.92
N SER A 127 6.14 1.22 9.25
CA SER A 127 5.54 2.26 10.10
C SER A 127 6.18 2.20 11.49
N VAL A 128 5.70 2.99 12.44
CA VAL A 128 6.19 3.01 13.83
C VAL A 128 5.36 2.10 14.72
N LYS A 129 5.99 1.40 15.67
CA LYS A 129 5.31 0.38 16.47
C LYS A 129 4.27 0.98 17.41
N HIS A 130 4.41 2.22 17.85
CA HIS A 130 3.40 2.84 18.72
C HIS A 130 2.06 3.07 18.02
N ASN A 131 1.99 2.98 16.69
CA ASN A 131 0.73 2.99 15.95
C ASN A 131 0.02 1.63 16.05
N LYS A 132 -0.62 1.35 17.19
CA LYS A 132 -1.33 0.08 17.44
C LYS A 132 -2.75 0.01 16.86
N GLY A 133 -3.37 1.16 16.60
CA GLY A 133 -4.81 1.23 16.32
C GLY A 133 -5.25 0.79 14.92
N TYR A 134 -4.41 0.99 13.90
CA TYR A 134 -4.76 0.62 12.53
C TYR A 134 -4.58 -0.88 12.29
N GLN A 135 -5.58 -1.48 11.66
CA GLN A 135 -5.66 -2.93 11.38
C GLN A 135 -5.64 -3.24 9.88
N SER A 136 -5.85 -2.23 9.04
CA SER A 136 -5.78 -2.36 7.59
C SER A 136 -5.26 -1.08 6.95
N VAL A 137 -4.81 -1.21 5.71
CA VAL A 137 -4.33 -0.12 4.87
C VAL A 137 -4.95 -0.22 3.47
N SER A 138 -4.98 0.91 2.76
CA SER A 138 -5.43 0.99 1.37
C SER A 138 -4.43 1.80 0.57
N PHE A 139 -4.25 1.46 -0.70
CA PHE A 139 -3.30 2.09 -1.62
C PHE A 139 -4.00 2.68 -2.85
N GLY A 140 -3.31 3.53 -3.59
CA GLY A 140 -3.81 4.09 -4.84
C GLY A 140 -5.00 5.03 -4.66
N ASP A 141 -6.18 4.61 -5.11
CA ASP A 141 -7.44 5.38 -5.02
C ASP A 141 -8.25 5.08 -3.74
N GLY A 142 -7.77 4.17 -2.89
CA GLY A 142 -8.43 3.77 -1.66
C GLY A 142 -9.55 2.76 -1.83
N GLN A 143 -9.85 2.29 -3.05
CA GLN A 143 -10.88 1.27 -3.31
C GLN A 143 -10.37 -0.16 -3.15
N ASN A 144 -9.62 -0.39 -2.08
CA ASN A 144 -9.03 -1.67 -1.70
C ASN A 144 -8.75 -1.66 -0.20
N SER A 145 -8.57 -2.84 0.40
CA SER A 145 -8.18 -2.95 1.80
C SER A 145 -7.34 -4.19 2.01
N TYR A 146 -6.22 -4.02 2.70
CA TYR A 146 -5.27 -5.06 3.06
C TYR A 146 -5.15 -5.10 4.57
N HIS A 147 -5.39 -6.26 5.18
CA HIS A 147 -5.41 -6.42 6.63
C HIS A 147 -4.06 -6.85 7.16
N ILE A 148 -3.72 -6.34 8.34
CA ILE A 148 -2.51 -6.74 9.05
C ILE A 148 -2.76 -8.09 9.70
N VAL A 149 -1.91 -9.07 9.38
CA VAL A 149 -1.93 -10.41 10.01
C VAL A 149 -0.85 -10.56 11.07
N ASP A 150 0.24 -9.80 10.97
CA ASP A 150 1.28 -9.67 11.98
C ASP A 150 1.82 -8.25 11.96
N ARG A 151 2.08 -7.66 13.13
CA ARG A 151 2.69 -6.32 13.21
C ARG A 151 4.19 -6.35 12.97
N ASN A 152 4.88 -7.46 13.29
CA ASN A 152 6.34 -7.57 13.23
C ASN A 152 7.03 -6.37 13.90
N GLU A 153 6.93 -6.30 15.23
CA GLU A 153 7.46 -5.18 16.00
C GLU A 153 8.96 -5.34 16.23
N HIS A 154 9.71 -4.28 15.96
CA HIS A 154 11.12 -4.24 16.32
C HIS A 154 11.26 -4.23 17.85
N SER A 155 12.14 -5.10 18.36
CA SER A 155 12.29 -5.36 19.80
C SER A 155 12.66 -4.12 20.61
N SER A 156 13.62 -3.32 20.14
CA SER A 156 14.09 -2.10 20.81
C SER A 156 13.54 -0.81 20.18
N SER A 157 13.70 -0.62 18.88
CA SER A 157 13.32 0.60 18.15
C SER A 157 11.80 0.80 18.01
N ASP A 158 11.35 2.05 17.87
CA ASP A 158 9.97 2.39 17.55
C ASP A 158 9.66 2.18 16.06
N LEU A 159 9.68 0.92 15.65
CA LEU A 159 9.55 0.49 14.26
C LEU A 159 8.76 -0.82 14.24
N HIS A 160 7.90 -0.99 13.23
CA HIS A 160 7.33 -2.29 12.91
C HIS A 160 7.24 -2.48 11.39
N THR A 161 7.19 -3.72 10.93
CA THR A 161 7.04 -4.05 9.50
C THR A 161 5.87 -5.00 9.25
N PRO A 162 4.62 -4.54 9.41
CA PRO A 162 3.47 -5.43 9.37
C PRO A 162 3.34 -6.25 8.09
N ARG A 163 3.02 -7.53 8.24
CA ARG A 163 2.64 -8.46 7.15
C ARG A 163 1.16 -8.28 6.82
N LEU A 164 0.85 -8.26 5.53
CA LEU A 164 -0.50 -8.16 5.00
C LEU A 164 -1.11 -9.54 4.66
N ASP A 165 -2.43 -9.63 4.70
CA ASP A 165 -3.20 -10.82 4.32
C ASP A 165 -3.06 -11.22 2.85
N LYS A 166 -2.87 -10.23 1.96
CA LYS A 166 -2.75 -10.40 0.52
C LYS A 166 -1.61 -9.58 -0.08
N LEU A 167 -1.13 -10.00 -1.25
CA LEU A 167 -0.16 -9.23 -2.05
C LEU A 167 -0.82 -7.95 -2.59
N VAL A 168 -0.17 -6.80 -2.44
CA VAL A 168 -0.70 -5.52 -2.96
C VAL A 168 -0.56 -5.47 -4.48
N THR A 169 -1.64 -5.08 -5.17
CA THR A 169 -1.71 -5.12 -6.64
C THR A 169 -1.64 -3.73 -7.28
N GLU A 170 -2.14 -2.71 -6.59
CA GLU A 170 -2.41 -1.37 -7.13
C GLU A 170 -1.15 -0.52 -7.28
N VAL A 171 -0.11 -0.80 -6.49
CA VAL A 171 1.08 0.03 -6.40
C VAL A 171 2.33 -0.83 -6.27
N ALA A 172 3.47 -0.28 -6.68
CA ALA A 172 4.77 -0.89 -6.43
C ALA A 172 5.26 -0.52 -5.01
N PRO A 173 5.97 -1.42 -4.31
CA PRO A 173 6.61 -1.08 -3.04
C PRO A 173 7.70 -0.02 -3.22
N ALA A 174 7.89 0.81 -2.20
CA ALA A 174 9.05 1.70 -2.10
C ALA A 174 10.33 0.90 -1.87
N THR A 175 11.41 1.29 -2.53
CA THR A 175 12.74 0.75 -2.25
C THR A 175 13.24 1.29 -0.91
N VAL A 176 13.48 0.41 0.07
CA VAL A 176 14.11 0.80 1.34
C VAL A 176 15.60 0.98 1.14
N THR A 177 16.18 2.02 1.72
CA THR A 177 17.62 2.28 1.60
C THR A 177 18.46 1.15 2.21
N SER A 178 19.56 0.82 1.54
CA SER A 178 20.63 -0.05 2.06
C SER A 178 21.90 0.73 2.41
N SER A 179 21.85 2.06 2.34
CA SER A 179 22.99 2.91 2.68
C SER A 179 23.26 2.95 4.18
N SER A 180 24.51 3.20 4.55
CA SER A 180 24.86 3.49 5.94
C SER A 180 24.22 4.81 6.38
N THR A 181 24.01 4.99 7.68
CA THR A 181 23.54 6.27 8.23
C THR A 181 24.47 7.42 7.85
N ALA A 182 25.79 7.20 7.86
CA ALA A 182 26.76 8.22 7.45
C ALA A 182 26.55 8.67 6.00
N ASP A 183 26.14 7.77 5.11
CA ASP A 183 25.84 8.09 3.73
C ASP A 183 24.52 8.83 3.59
N ILE A 184 23.47 8.42 4.31
CA ILE A 184 22.18 9.11 4.37
C ILE A 184 22.36 10.57 4.83
N LEU A 185 23.22 10.80 5.82
CA LEU A 185 23.50 12.14 6.35
C LEU A 185 24.40 12.99 5.44
N ASN A 186 24.95 12.44 4.35
CA ASN A 186 25.84 13.14 3.44
C ASN A 186 25.05 13.77 2.27
N PRO A 187 24.94 15.11 2.17
CA PRO A 187 24.15 15.78 1.13
C PRO A 187 24.62 15.52 -0.30
N SER A 188 25.87 15.11 -0.50
CA SER A 188 26.39 14.73 -1.82
C SER A 188 25.89 13.34 -2.27
N LYS A 189 25.52 12.48 -1.32
CA LYS A 189 24.94 11.14 -1.56
C LYS A 189 23.41 11.17 -1.54
N TYR A 190 22.83 11.97 -0.65
CA TYR A 190 21.39 12.18 -0.54
C TYR A 190 21.06 13.66 -0.72
N SER A 191 20.69 14.04 -1.94
CA SER A 191 20.58 15.46 -2.32
C SER A 191 19.19 16.08 -2.10
N ALA A 192 18.18 15.27 -1.80
CA ALA A 192 16.81 15.74 -1.58
C ALA A 192 16.07 14.80 -0.60
N PHE A 193 15.23 15.38 0.26
CA PHE A 193 14.41 14.64 1.22
C PHE A 193 12.97 15.11 1.21
N TYR A 194 12.04 14.21 0.89
CA TYR A 194 10.61 14.50 0.80
C TYR A 194 9.83 13.68 1.84
N ARG A 195 8.75 14.28 2.36
CA ARG A 195 7.81 13.62 3.28
C ARG A 195 6.37 13.83 2.83
N ALA A 196 5.49 12.93 3.24
CA ALA A 196 4.04 13.08 3.13
C ALA A 196 3.38 12.40 4.33
N GLY A 197 2.43 13.07 4.99
CA GLY A 197 1.75 12.55 6.17
C GLY A 197 0.40 13.23 6.40
N SER A 198 -0.38 12.71 7.34
CA SER A 198 -1.73 13.22 7.62
C SER A 198 -1.94 13.61 9.08
N GLY A 199 -0.89 14.03 9.79
CA GLY A 199 -1.05 14.57 11.14
C GLY A 199 -2.04 15.73 11.22
N SER A 200 -2.37 16.15 12.44
CA SER A 200 -3.28 17.29 12.65
C SER A 200 -2.80 18.50 11.87
N GLN A 201 -3.63 19.18 11.09
CA GLN A 201 -3.18 20.09 10.03
C GLN A 201 -3.12 21.55 10.50
N TYR A 202 -2.01 22.23 10.24
CA TYR A 202 -1.74 23.62 10.64
C TYR A 202 -1.01 24.38 9.54
N ILE A 203 -1.18 25.71 9.58
CA ILE A 203 -0.43 26.66 8.74
C ILE A 203 0.38 27.56 9.66
N GLN A 204 1.70 27.64 9.47
CA GLN A 204 2.53 28.64 10.14
C GLN A 204 2.65 29.90 9.28
N ASP A 205 2.17 31.03 9.80
CA ASP A 205 2.33 32.32 9.12
C ASP A 205 3.77 32.82 9.15
N SER A 206 4.04 33.91 8.44
CA SER A 206 5.38 34.51 8.35
C SER A 206 5.92 35.06 9.68
N GLN A 207 5.07 35.20 10.71
CA GLN A 207 5.46 35.60 12.07
C GLN A 207 5.75 34.39 12.97
N GLY A 208 5.69 33.17 12.42
CA GLY A 208 5.92 31.93 13.16
C GLY A 208 4.70 31.44 13.95
N LYS A 209 3.54 32.10 13.84
CA LYS A 209 2.32 31.69 14.54
C LYS A 209 1.62 30.58 13.77
N ARG A 210 1.29 29.49 14.47
CA ARG A 210 0.54 28.36 13.93
C ARG A 210 -0.96 28.58 14.02
N HIS A 211 -1.66 28.29 12.93
CA HIS A 211 -3.12 28.33 12.82
C HIS A 211 -3.64 26.93 12.52
N TRP A 212 -4.53 26.43 13.36
CA TRP A 212 -5.16 25.11 13.18
C TRP A 212 -6.09 25.11 11.96
N VAL A 213 -6.03 24.04 11.17
CA VAL A 213 -6.89 23.80 10.00
C VAL A 213 -7.86 22.65 10.27
N THR A 214 -7.35 21.48 10.64
CA THR A 214 -8.19 20.29 10.94
C THR A 214 -7.44 19.28 11.82
N GLY A 215 -8.16 18.32 12.40
CA GLY A 215 -7.56 17.14 13.03
C GLY A 215 -6.84 16.24 12.03
N GLY A 216 -6.07 15.28 12.55
CA GLY A 216 -5.32 14.33 11.72
C GLY A 216 -6.19 13.33 10.95
N TYR A 217 -5.55 12.58 10.06
CA TYR A 217 -6.11 11.48 9.27
C TYR A 217 -7.17 11.86 8.24
N GLY A 218 -7.42 13.16 8.04
CA GLY A 218 -8.39 13.64 7.05
C GLY A 218 -7.85 13.69 5.62
N TYR A 219 -6.58 14.06 5.44
CA TYR A 219 -5.92 14.14 4.14
C TYR A 219 -4.40 14.24 4.28
N LEU A 220 -3.69 14.03 3.17
CA LEU A 220 -2.23 14.12 3.12
C LEU A 220 -1.76 15.55 2.85
N THR A 221 -0.69 15.93 3.53
CA THR A 221 0.15 17.08 3.18
C THR A 221 1.61 16.64 3.19
N GLY A 222 2.39 17.25 2.31
CA GLY A 222 3.78 16.89 2.14
C GLY A 222 4.61 18.08 1.74
N GLY A 223 5.92 17.92 1.81
CA GLY A 223 6.84 18.97 1.46
C GLY A 223 8.27 18.45 1.45
N ILE A 224 9.19 19.40 1.31
CA ILE A 224 10.62 19.12 1.21
C ILE A 224 11.30 19.52 2.51
N LEU A 225 12.24 18.69 2.95
CA LEU A 225 13.03 18.88 4.16
C LEU A 225 14.46 19.31 3.79
N PRO A 226 15.15 20.05 4.68
CA PRO A 226 16.59 20.27 4.55
C PRO A 226 17.37 18.96 4.47
N THR A 227 18.57 19.00 3.86
CA THR A 227 19.46 17.83 3.78
C THR A 227 20.36 17.65 5.00
N SER A 228 20.34 18.59 5.95
CA SER A 228 21.22 18.61 7.13
C SER A 228 20.60 17.83 8.30
N PHE A 229 20.68 16.50 8.24
CA PHE A 229 20.27 15.61 9.32
C PHE A 229 21.42 15.30 10.28
N PHE A 230 21.07 14.80 11.46
CA PHE A 230 21.99 14.33 12.50
C PHE A 230 21.56 12.96 13.01
N TYR A 231 22.47 12.25 13.66
CA TYR A 231 22.14 11.03 14.39
C TYR A 231 21.13 11.31 15.52
N HIS A 232 20.23 10.36 15.72
CA HIS A 232 19.31 10.31 16.86
C HIS A 232 19.33 8.91 17.48
N GLY A 233 20.02 8.76 18.61
CA GLY A 233 20.29 7.43 19.18
C GLY A 233 21.10 6.55 18.22
N SER A 234 20.97 5.23 18.38
CA SER A 234 21.62 4.23 17.52
C SER A 234 20.90 4.02 16.18
N ASP A 235 19.57 4.15 16.18
CA ASP A 235 18.71 3.59 15.13
C ASP A 235 17.83 4.64 14.45
N GLY A 236 18.19 5.93 14.59
CA GLY A 236 17.40 7.04 14.08
C GLY A 236 18.25 8.20 13.57
N ILE A 237 17.56 9.08 12.84
CA ILE A 237 18.07 10.38 12.43
C ILE A 237 17.09 11.46 12.86
N GLN A 238 17.59 12.69 12.97
CA GLN A 238 16.77 13.85 13.26
C GLN A 238 17.21 15.04 12.43
N LEU A 239 16.30 15.98 12.20
CA LEU A 239 16.60 17.26 11.61
C LEU A 239 15.99 18.37 12.45
N TYR A 240 16.69 19.50 12.54
CA TYR A 240 16.21 20.69 13.25
C TYR A 240 15.40 21.59 12.32
N MET A 241 14.17 21.93 12.73
CA MET A 241 13.28 22.90 12.05
C MET A 241 12.60 23.80 13.08
N GLY A 242 13.35 24.25 14.10
CA GLY A 242 12.84 25.17 15.11
C GLY A 242 12.61 26.59 14.57
N GLY A 243 11.75 27.34 15.26
CA GLY A 243 11.41 28.70 14.89
C GLY A 243 10.40 28.77 13.75
N ASN A 244 10.73 29.56 12.72
CA ASN A 244 9.90 29.71 11.54
C ASN A 244 10.30 28.67 10.49
N ILE A 245 9.39 27.76 10.14
CA ILE A 245 9.65 26.67 9.19
C ILE A 245 9.96 27.18 7.78
N HIS A 246 9.57 28.42 7.46
CA HIS A 246 9.92 29.09 6.20
C HIS A 246 11.42 29.31 6.03
N ASP A 247 12.19 29.35 7.12
CA ASP A 247 13.64 29.57 7.08
C ASP A 247 14.41 28.32 6.62
N HIS A 248 13.73 27.17 6.56
CA HIS A 248 14.36 25.86 6.34
C HIS A 248 14.15 25.33 4.92
N SER A 249 13.12 25.78 4.21
CA SER A 249 12.72 25.19 2.93
C SER A 249 11.74 26.08 2.16
N ILE A 250 11.75 26.00 0.82
CA ILE A 250 10.79 26.69 -0.05
C ILE A 250 9.39 26.06 -0.05
N LEU A 251 9.27 24.80 0.41
CA LEU A 251 8.00 24.09 0.57
C LEU A 251 8.05 23.29 1.89
N PRO A 252 8.11 23.97 3.05
CA PRO A 252 8.39 23.33 4.33
C PRO A 252 7.18 22.53 4.83
N SER A 253 7.46 21.36 5.38
CA SER A 253 6.49 20.51 6.07
C SER A 253 7.12 19.99 7.35
N PHE A 254 6.49 20.27 8.49
CA PHE A 254 6.91 19.82 9.80
C PHE A 254 5.92 18.78 10.30
N GLY A 255 6.42 17.56 10.57
CA GLY A 255 5.59 16.46 11.04
C GLY A 255 5.28 16.55 12.51
N GLU A 256 4.05 16.19 12.88
CA GLU A 256 3.65 16.21 14.27
C GLU A 256 2.56 15.17 14.63
N ALA A 257 1.77 15.36 15.70
CA ALA A 257 0.78 14.37 16.17
C ALA A 257 -0.17 13.90 15.05
N GLY A 258 -0.11 12.59 14.79
CA GLY A 258 -0.82 11.89 13.71
C GLY A 258 0.03 11.64 12.46
N ASP A 259 1.20 12.27 12.32
CA ASP A 259 2.18 11.94 11.27
C ASP A 259 3.06 10.75 11.65
N SER A 260 2.94 10.21 12.87
CA SER A 260 3.64 9.00 13.30
C SER A 260 3.53 7.89 12.26
N GLY A 261 4.66 7.34 11.82
CA GLY A 261 4.75 6.33 10.75
C GLY A 261 4.87 6.89 9.34
N SER A 262 4.71 8.20 9.13
CA SER A 262 4.84 8.83 7.82
C SER A 262 6.25 8.69 7.24
N PRO A 263 6.37 8.48 5.92
CA PRO A 263 7.65 8.21 5.29
C PRO A 263 8.56 9.43 5.17
N LEU A 264 9.86 9.16 5.22
CA LEU A 264 10.93 10.01 4.73
C LEU A 264 11.58 9.36 3.50
N PHE A 265 11.40 9.96 2.34
CA PHE A 265 12.08 9.56 1.12
C PHE A 265 13.33 10.42 0.91
N GLY A 266 14.46 9.78 0.58
CA GLY A 266 15.71 10.43 0.23
C GLY A 266 16.13 10.07 -1.20
N TRP A 267 16.60 11.05 -1.98
CA TRP A 267 17.12 10.83 -3.33
C TRP A 267 18.58 10.39 -3.28
N ASN A 268 18.84 9.13 -3.61
CA ASN A 268 20.17 8.56 -3.68
C ASN A 268 20.83 8.93 -5.02
N THR A 269 21.81 9.84 -4.99
CA THR A 269 22.43 10.39 -6.22
C THR A 269 23.24 9.35 -7.00
N ALA A 270 23.84 8.39 -6.30
CA ALA A 270 24.65 7.34 -6.93
C ALA A 270 23.78 6.31 -7.67
N LYS A 271 22.61 5.99 -7.12
CA LYS A 271 21.65 5.06 -7.74
C LYS A 271 20.65 5.75 -8.66
N GLY A 272 20.51 7.07 -8.58
CA GLY A 272 19.53 7.83 -9.37
C GLY A 272 18.09 7.45 -9.06
N GLN A 273 17.77 7.20 -7.78
CA GLN A 273 16.44 6.76 -7.35
C GLN A 273 16.04 7.31 -5.99
N TRP A 274 14.74 7.37 -5.75
CA TRP A 274 14.17 7.60 -4.41
C TRP A 274 14.24 6.34 -3.56
N GLU A 275 14.69 6.48 -2.32
CA GLU A 275 14.72 5.40 -1.33
C GLU A 275 13.97 5.83 -0.07
N LEU A 276 13.17 4.94 0.52
CA LEU A 276 12.59 5.13 1.84
C LEU A 276 13.72 5.00 2.87
N VAL A 277 13.99 6.09 3.58
CA VAL A 277 15.08 6.21 4.55
C VAL A 277 14.60 5.82 5.95
N GLY A 278 13.42 6.27 6.32
CA GLY A 278 12.87 6.06 7.65
C GLY A 278 11.41 6.44 7.76
N VAL A 279 10.87 6.20 8.95
CA VAL A 279 9.49 6.53 9.31
C VAL A 279 9.49 7.52 10.48
N TYR A 280 8.62 8.51 10.42
CA TYR A 280 8.54 9.57 11.41
C TYR A 280 8.08 9.02 12.77
N SER A 281 8.90 9.18 13.81
CA SER A 281 8.63 8.63 15.15
C SER A 281 8.23 9.67 16.18
N GLY A 282 8.56 10.95 15.96
CA GLY A 282 8.05 12.02 16.80
C GLY A 282 8.84 13.32 16.71
N VAL A 283 8.58 14.21 17.68
CA VAL A 283 9.27 15.50 17.82
C VAL A 283 10.19 15.49 19.04
N GLY A 284 11.46 15.84 18.84
CA GLY A 284 12.43 16.10 19.90
C GLY A 284 12.49 17.58 20.27
N GLY A 285 12.26 17.90 21.55
CA GLY A 285 12.41 19.27 22.07
C GLY A 285 11.52 20.31 21.39
N GLY A 286 10.38 19.90 20.82
CA GLY A 286 9.45 20.77 20.09
C GLY A 286 9.97 21.33 18.76
N THR A 287 11.16 20.92 18.31
CA THR A 287 11.88 21.58 17.20
C THR A 287 12.55 20.61 16.23
N ASN A 288 12.75 19.36 16.62
CA ASN A 288 13.43 18.35 15.80
C ASN A 288 12.44 17.30 15.31
N LEU A 289 12.41 17.02 14.01
CA LEU A 289 11.70 15.85 13.48
C LEU A 289 12.61 14.64 13.65
N ILE A 290 12.09 13.59 14.28
CA ILE A 290 12.82 12.34 14.51
C ILE A 290 12.24 11.28 13.59
N TYR A 291 13.13 10.54 12.94
CA TYR A 291 12.81 9.42 12.07
C TYR A 291 13.55 8.17 12.55
N SER A 292 12.81 7.07 12.69
CA SER A 292 13.38 5.75 12.88
C SER A 292 13.84 5.20 11.54
N LEU A 293 15.12 4.80 11.46
CA LEU A 293 15.66 4.15 10.27
C LEU A 293 15.10 2.72 10.16
N ILE A 294 15.12 2.17 8.94
CA ILE A 294 14.64 0.81 8.66
C ILE A 294 15.87 -0.08 8.39
N PRO A 295 16.34 -0.88 9.36
CA PRO A 295 17.53 -1.71 9.16
C PRO A 295 17.27 -2.85 8.17
N GLN A 296 18.19 -3.05 7.22
CA GLN A 296 18.09 -4.17 6.27
C GLN A 296 18.13 -5.53 6.97
N SER A 297 18.90 -5.66 8.05
CA SER A 297 18.94 -6.90 8.86
C SER A 297 17.58 -7.24 9.47
N PHE A 298 16.82 -6.25 9.90
CA PHE A 298 15.47 -6.43 10.44
C PHE A 298 14.52 -6.92 9.34
N LEU A 299 14.57 -6.32 8.14
CA LEU A 299 13.78 -6.77 7.00
C LEU A 299 14.13 -8.20 6.59
N SER A 300 15.43 -8.53 6.49
CA SER A 300 15.88 -9.88 6.16
C SER A 300 15.40 -10.91 7.16
N GLN A 301 15.44 -10.59 8.46
CA GLN A 301 14.92 -11.47 9.50
C GLN A 301 13.42 -11.75 9.28
N ILE A 302 12.59 -10.71 9.21
CA ILE A 302 11.13 -10.85 9.06
C ILE A 302 10.77 -11.63 7.79
N TYR A 303 11.38 -11.29 6.64
CA TYR A 303 11.10 -11.99 5.40
C TYR A 303 11.53 -13.47 5.47
N SER A 304 12.64 -13.78 6.15
CA SER A 304 13.09 -15.16 6.31
C SER A 304 12.19 -15.98 7.23
N GLU A 305 11.62 -15.38 8.26
CA GLU A 305 10.73 -16.05 9.21
C GLU A 305 9.42 -16.50 8.54
N ASP A 306 8.99 -15.82 7.48
CA ASP A 306 7.76 -16.10 6.74
C ASP A 306 7.92 -17.02 5.53
N ASN A 307 9.13 -17.47 5.22
CA ASN A 307 9.40 -18.38 4.12
C ASN A 307 9.66 -19.80 4.64
N ASP A 308 8.99 -20.79 4.06
CA ASP A 308 9.45 -22.18 4.14
C ASP A 308 10.72 -22.35 3.27
N ALA A 309 11.41 -23.49 3.45
CA ALA A 309 12.57 -23.81 2.62
C ALA A 309 12.18 -23.81 1.12
N PRO A 310 13.02 -23.29 0.21
CA PRO A 310 12.73 -23.32 -1.22
C PRO A 310 12.47 -24.74 -1.72
N VAL A 311 11.44 -24.90 -2.53
CA VAL A 311 11.02 -26.17 -3.12
C VAL A 311 11.71 -26.32 -4.46
N PHE A 312 12.52 -27.37 -4.62
CA PHE A 312 13.23 -27.65 -5.86
C PHE A 312 12.55 -28.77 -6.63
N PHE A 313 12.24 -28.54 -7.90
CA PHE A 313 11.75 -29.59 -8.78
C PHE A 313 12.91 -30.31 -9.48
N ASN A 314 12.97 -31.63 -9.29
CA ASN A 314 13.90 -32.51 -9.99
C ASN A 314 13.26 -33.11 -11.24
N ALA A 315 13.57 -32.54 -12.40
CA ALA A 315 13.10 -33.01 -13.71
C ALA A 315 13.50 -34.46 -14.02
N SER A 316 14.58 -34.97 -13.41
CA SER A 316 15.05 -36.36 -13.63
C SER A 316 14.17 -37.41 -12.96
N SER A 317 13.31 -37.01 -12.01
CA SER A 317 12.43 -37.94 -11.30
C SER A 317 11.30 -38.50 -12.18
N GLY A 318 10.92 -37.79 -13.25
CA GLY A 318 9.80 -38.16 -14.13
C GLY A 318 8.41 -38.08 -13.47
N ALA A 319 8.28 -37.53 -12.26
CA ALA A 319 7.03 -37.42 -11.53
C ALA A 319 6.79 -35.98 -11.02
N PRO A 320 5.54 -35.52 -10.89
CA PRO A 320 5.25 -34.22 -10.29
C PRO A 320 5.51 -34.21 -8.78
N LEU A 321 5.72 -33.01 -8.22
CA LEU A 321 5.66 -32.74 -6.78
C LEU A 321 4.22 -32.96 -6.30
N GLN A 322 4.03 -33.94 -5.43
CA GLN A 322 2.74 -34.24 -4.80
C GLN A 322 2.53 -33.30 -3.62
N TRP A 323 1.53 -32.43 -3.69
CA TRP A 323 1.23 -31.46 -2.64
C TRP A 323 0.05 -31.94 -1.80
N LYS A 324 0.34 -32.31 -0.55
CA LYS A 324 -0.62 -32.72 0.47
C LYS A 324 -0.82 -31.64 1.51
N PHE A 325 -2.03 -31.53 2.04
CA PHE A 325 -2.36 -30.54 3.06
C PHE A 325 -3.44 -31.05 4.01
N ASP A 326 -3.19 -30.92 5.31
CA ASP A 326 -4.16 -31.17 6.38
C ASP A 326 -4.70 -29.82 6.89
N SER A 327 -5.93 -29.52 6.49
CA SER A 327 -6.63 -28.29 6.90
C SER A 327 -6.93 -28.20 8.40
N SER A 328 -6.93 -29.32 9.13
CA SER A 328 -7.20 -29.33 10.57
C SER A 328 -5.99 -28.86 11.39
N THR A 329 -4.78 -29.10 10.90
CA THR A 329 -3.53 -28.71 11.54
C THR A 329 -2.89 -27.47 10.91
N GLY A 330 -3.24 -27.16 9.65
CA GLY A 330 -2.61 -26.11 8.86
C GLY A 330 -1.25 -26.51 8.31
N THR A 331 -0.96 -27.80 8.19
CA THR A 331 0.35 -28.31 7.77
C THR A 331 0.23 -29.15 6.51
N GLY A 332 1.21 -29.06 5.62
CA GLY A 332 1.30 -29.84 4.40
C GLY A 332 2.73 -30.21 4.05
N SER A 333 2.89 -30.92 2.95
CA SER A 333 4.18 -31.18 2.35
C SER A 333 4.10 -31.26 0.83
N LEU A 334 5.21 -30.95 0.16
CA LEU A 334 5.43 -31.23 -1.25
C LEU A 334 6.49 -32.30 -1.38
N LYS A 335 6.16 -33.41 -2.06
CA LYS A 335 7.03 -34.58 -2.14
C LYS A 335 7.30 -34.99 -3.58
N GLN A 336 8.56 -35.28 -3.88
CA GLN A 336 8.98 -35.85 -5.17
C GLN A 336 10.07 -36.91 -4.92
N GLY A 337 9.72 -38.18 -5.10
CA GLY A 337 10.64 -39.28 -4.78
C GLY A 337 11.02 -39.29 -3.30
N SER A 338 12.31 -39.14 -3.00
CA SER A 338 12.84 -39.05 -1.64
C SER A 338 12.80 -37.66 -1.04
N ASP A 339 12.68 -36.62 -1.87
CA ASP A 339 12.71 -35.23 -1.43
C ASP A 339 11.32 -34.83 -0.92
N GLU A 340 11.29 -34.20 0.25
CA GLU A 340 10.07 -33.76 0.90
C GLU A 340 10.29 -32.39 1.55
N TYR A 341 9.44 -31.44 1.18
CA TYR A 341 9.48 -30.05 1.63
C TYR A 341 8.27 -29.76 2.51
N ALA A 342 8.48 -29.17 3.67
CA ALA A 342 7.37 -28.74 4.52
C ALA A 342 6.64 -27.56 3.89
N MET A 343 5.33 -27.48 4.15
CA MET A 343 4.49 -26.35 3.78
C MET A 343 3.56 -26.02 4.95
N HIS A 344 3.43 -24.74 5.26
CA HIS A 344 2.53 -24.26 6.31
C HIS A 344 1.44 -23.36 5.74
N GLY A 345 0.20 -23.63 6.12
CA GLY A 345 -0.98 -22.86 5.75
C GLY A 345 -1.66 -22.21 6.95
N GLN A 346 -2.89 -21.75 6.73
CA GLN A 346 -3.71 -21.16 7.78
C GLN A 346 -4.03 -22.19 8.88
N LYS A 347 -3.95 -21.76 10.14
CA LYS A 347 -4.30 -22.59 11.30
C LYS A 347 -5.50 -21.99 12.04
N GLY A 348 -6.67 -22.60 11.88
CA GLY A 348 -7.92 -22.04 12.42
C GLY A 348 -8.21 -20.67 11.79
N SER A 349 -8.24 -19.60 12.59
CA SER A 349 -8.40 -18.23 12.09
C SER A 349 -7.07 -17.46 11.91
N ASP A 350 -5.93 -18.10 12.21
CA ASP A 350 -4.62 -17.46 12.12
C ASP A 350 -4.08 -17.56 10.68
N LEU A 351 -4.19 -16.45 9.95
CA LEU A 351 -3.63 -16.31 8.60
C LEU A 351 -2.09 -16.29 8.62
N ASN A 352 -1.47 -15.78 9.69
CA ASN A 352 -0.03 -15.60 9.78
C ASN A 352 0.73 -16.92 9.98
N ALA A 353 0.04 -17.96 10.45
CA ALA A 353 0.59 -19.33 10.48
C ALA A 353 1.05 -19.81 9.09
N GLY A 354 0.45 -19.27 8.02
CA GLY A 354 0.81 -19.56 6.65
C GLY A 354 2.18 -19.02 6.25
N LYS A 355 2.99 -19.84 5.59
CA LYS A 355 4.33 -19.50 5.10
C LYS A 355 4.38 -19.46 3.59
N ASN A 356 5.29 -18.65 3.06
CA ASN A 356 5.49 -18.49 1.63
C ASN A 356 6.30 -19.68 1.09
N LEU A 357 6.04 -20.04 -0.16
CA LEU A 357 6.82 -21.03 -0.91
C LEU A 357 7.48 -20.37 -2.11
N THR A 358 8.74 -20.70 -2.33
CA THR A 358 9.46 -20.37 -3.57
C THR A 358 9.76 -21.66 -4.32
N PHE A 359 9.32 -21.72 -5.57
CA PHE A 359 9.51 -22.86 -6.47
C PHE A 359 10.64 -22.58 -7.44
N LEU A 360 11.61 -23.50 -7.46
CA LEU A 360 12.84 -23.43 -8.24
C LEU A 360 12.93 -24.63 -9.20
N GLY A 361 13.65 -24.47 -10.30
CA GLY A 361 13.94 -25.56 -11.24
C GLY A 361 13.00 -25.57 -12.44
N HIS A 362 13.57 -25.84 -13.61
CA HIS A 362 12.87 -25.67 -14.88
C HIS A 362 11.78 -26.72 -15.14
N ASN A 363 10.72 -26.29 -15.81
CA ASN A 363 9.60 -27.14 -16.26
C ASN A 363 8.94 -27.91 -15.10
N GLY A 364 8.79 -27.25 -13.96
CA GLY A 364 8.24 -27.83 -12.76
C GLY A 364 6.82 -28.36 -12.94
N GLN A 365 6.49 -29.43 -12.25
CA GLN A 365 5.17 -30.03 -12.25
C GLN A 365 4.73 -30.26 -10.80
N ILE A 366 3.55 -29.77 -10.45
CA ILE A 366 2.95 -29.90 -9.11
C ILE A 366 1.55 -30.48 -9.27
N ASP A 367 1.22 -31.50 -8.48
CA ASP A 367 -0.15 -32.05 -8.38
C ASP A 367 -0.72 -31.80 -6.99
N LEU A 368 -1.84 -31.07 -6.94
CA LEU A 368 -2.56 -30.71 -5.72
C LEU A 368 -3.52 -31.85 -5.33
N GLU A 369 -3.16 -32.60 -4.28
CA GLU A 369 -3.95 -33.72 -3.79
C GLU A 369 -5.04 -33.29 -2.80
N ASN A 370 -4.92 -32.11 -2.18
CA ASN A 370 -5.89 -31.57 -1.24
C ASN A 370 -6.12 -30.08 -1.49
N SER A 371 -7.32 -29.57 -1.17
CA SER A 371 -7.55 -28.13 -1.15
C SER A 371 -6.65 -27.47 -0.10
N VAL A 372 -5.96 -26.41 -0.50
CA VAL A 372 -4.97 -25.70 0.33
C VAL A 372 -5.50 -24.32 0.70
N THR A 373 -5.57 -24.06 2.01
CA THR A 373 -5.80 -22.71 2.54
C THR A 373 -4.50 -22.23 3.16
N GLN A 374 -3.70 -21.50 2.39
CA GLN A 374 -2.35 -21.10 2.76
C GLN A 374 -2.32 -19.86 3.68
N GLY A 375 -3.46 -19.25 3.98
CA GLY A 375 -3.52 -18.04 4.81
C GLY A 375 -2.80 -16.88 4.15
N ALA A 376 -1.88 -16.25 4.87
CA ALA A 376 -1.03 -15.17 4.36
C ALA A 376 0.23 -15.68 3.63
N GLY A 377 0.40 -16.99 3.39
CA GLY A 377 1.52 -17.46 2.58
C GLY A 377 1.31 -17.18 1.08
N SER A 378 2.34 -16.67 0.40
CA SER A 378 2.38 -16.47 -1.06
C SER A 378 3.13 -17.59 -1.78
N LEU A 379 2.92 -17.71 -3.08
CA LEU A 379 3.71 -18.57 -3.97
C LEU A 379 4.56 -17.72 -4.90
N THR A 380 5.85 -18.03 -4.99
CA THR A 380 6.78 -17.41 -5.94
C THR A 380 7.32 -18.47 -6.88
N PHE A 381 7.21 -18.22 -8.19
CA PHE A 381 7.75 -19.08 -9.24
C PHE A 381 8.87 -18.35 -9.97
N THR A 382 10.09 -18.90 -9.89
CA THR A 382 11.27 -18.34 -10.57
C THR A 382 11.49 -18.91 -11.96
N ASP A 383 10.76 -19.97 -12.30
CA ASP A 383 10.88 -20.78 -13.52
C ASP A 383 9.50 -21.23 -14.01
N ASP A 384 9.46 -21.81 -15.21
CA ASP A 384 8.25 -22.38 -15.80
C ASP A 384 7.71 -23.55 -14.97
N TYR A 385 6.42 -23.50 -14.65
CA TYR A 385 5.74 -24.52 -13.85
C TYR A 385 4.34 -24.84 -14.40
N THR A 386 3.88 -26.06 -14.16
CA THR A 386 2.46 -26.44 -14.31
C THR A 386 1.95 -26.95 -12.96
N VAL A 387 0.82 -26.41 -12.52
CA VAL A 387 0.15 -26.79 -11.28
C VAL A 387 -1.21 -27.37 -11.61
N THR A 388 -1.41 -28.65 -11.29
CA THR A 388 -2.63 -29.41 -11.62
C THR A 388 -3.35 -29.88 -10.37
N THR A 389 -4.58 -30.36 -10.57
CA THR A 389 -5.29 -31.18 -9.60
C THR A 389 -6.18 -32.17 -10.35
N SER A 390 -6.28 -33.39 -9.85
CA SER A 390 -7.14 -34.44 -10.43
C SER A 390 -8.48 -34.62 -9.71
N ASN A 391 -8.65 -34.00 -8.54
CA ASN A 391 -9.81 -34.20 -7.67
C ASN A 391 -10.59 -32.91 -7.38
N GLY A 392 -10.33 -31.85 -8.14
CA GLY A 392 -10.99 -30.55 -7.97
C GLY A 392 -10.55 -29.80 -6.72
N SER A 393 -9.34 -30.09 -6.20
CA SER A 393 -8.76 -29.31 -5.11
C SER A 393 -8.64 -27.83 -5.50
N THR A 394 -8.76 -26.97 -4.51
CA THR A 394 -8.71 -25.52 -4.67
C THR A 394 -7.51 -24.94 -3.91
N TRP A 395 -7.07 -23.75 -4.29
CA TRP A 395 -6.03 -23.03 -3.55
C TRP A 395 -6.44 -21.59 -3.25
N THR A 396 -6.13 -21.13 -2.05
CA THR A 396 -6.22 -19.73 -1.62
C THR A 396 -5.01 -19.38 -0.76
N GLY A 397 -4.47 -18.18 -0.93
CA GLY A 397 -3.36 -17.65 -0.13
C GLY A 397 -3.17 -16.16 -0.36
N ALA A 398 -2.02 -15.61 0.02
CA ALA A 398 -1.74 -14.19 -0.16
C ALA A 398 -1.70 -13.77 -1.64
N GLY A 399 -1.24 -14.67 -2.51
CA GLY A 399 -1.19 -14.47 -3.95
C GLY A 399 -0.06 -15.25 -4.61
N ILE A 400 0.07 -15.08 -5.92
CA ILE A 400 1.08 -15.69 -6.78
C ILE A 400 1.98 -14.60 -7.37
N ILE A 401 3.29 -14.84 -7.33
CA ILE A 401 4.34 -14.04 -7.93
C ILE A 401 4.99 -14.89 -9.02
N VAL A 402 5.03 -14.38 -10.25
CA VAL A 402 5.72 -15.03 -11.38
C VAL A 402 6.83 -14.11 -11.88
N ASP A 403 8.07 -14.57 -11.83
CA ASP A 403 9.24 -13.76 -12.20
C ASP A 403 9.31 -13.46 -13.71
N LYS A 404 10.10 -12.44 -14.08
CA LYS A 404 10.13 -11.75 -15.38
C LYS A 404 10.21 -12.65 -16.63
N ASP A 405 10.76 -13.84 -16.52
CA ASP A 405 10.95 -14.77 -17.63
C ASP A 405 10.28 -16.14 -17.39
N ALA A 406 9.45 -16.25 -16.36
CA ALA A 406 8.72 -17.46 -16.01
C ALA A 406 7.27 -17.43 -16.53
N SER A 407 6.76 -18.61 -16.85
CA SER A 407 5.36 -18.86 -17.19
C SER A 407 4.80 -20.01 -16.37
N VAL A 408 3.72 -19.74 -15.64
CA VAL A 408 3.04 -20.74 -14.81
C VAL A 408 1.71 -21.11 -15.46
N ASN A 409 1.53 -22.38 -15.81
CA ASN A 409 0.23 -22.92 -16.18
C ASN A 409 -0.51 -23.39 -14.93
N TRP A 410 -1.57 -22.68 -14.57
CA TRP A 410 -2.31 -22.84 -13.32
C TRP A 410 -3.69 -23.44 -13.59
N GLN A 411 -3.85 -24.71 -13.24
CA GLN A 411 -5.06 -25.50 -13.51
C GLN A 411 -5.89 -25.78 -12.25
N VAL A 412 -5.71 -24.96 -11.21
CA VAL A 412 -6.37 -25.10 -9.91
C VAL A 412 -7.38 -23.97 -9.72
N ASN A 413 -8.63 -24.31 -9.38
CA ASN A 413 -9.66 -23.31 -9.13
C ASN A 413 -9.46 -22.61 -7.76
N GLY A 414 -10.04 -21.41 -7.64
CA GLY A 414 -10.11 -20.67 -6.38
C GLY A 414 -11.37 -21.02 -5.58
N VAL A 415 -11.66 -20.19 -4.58
CA VAL A 415 -12.81 -20.34 -3.68
C VAL A 415 -13.69 -19.10 -3.75
N LYS A 416 -15.01 -19.30 -3.69
CA LYS A 416 -15.99 -18.21 -3.66
C LYS A 416 -15.70 -17.22 -2.54
N GLY A 417 -15.66 -15.93 -2.87
CA GLY A 417 -15.42 -14.85 -1.91
C GLY A 417 -13.93 -14.58 -1.62
N ASP A 418 -13.02 -15.41 -2.16
CA ASP A 418 -11.59 -15.10 -2.20
C ASP A 418 -11.21 -14.51 -3.56
N ASN A 419 -10.19 -13.65 -3.56
CA ASN A 419 -9.56 -13.17 -4.79
C ASN A 419 -8.13 -13.72 -4.86
N LEU A 420 -7.78 -14.33 -5.99
CA LEU A 420 -6.40 -14.60 -6.34
C LEU A 420 -5.71 -13.27 -6.65
N HIS A 421 -4.59 -12.99 -6.00
CA HIS A 421 -3.76 -11.83 -6.31
C HIS A 421 -2.56 -12.28 -7.14
N LYS A 422 -2.37 -11.67 -8.31
CA LYS A 422 -1.25 -11.97 -9.21
C LYS A 422 -0.37 -10.73 -9.38
N ILE A 423 0.92 -10.88 -9.08
CA ILE A 423 1.98 -9.91 -9.39
C ILE A 423 3.19 -10.61 -10.01
N GLY A 424 4.30 -9.90 -10.18
CA GLY A 424 5.48 -10.36 -10.91
C GLY A 424 5.32 -10.19 -12.41
N GLU A 425 6.43 -9.86 -13.07
CA GLU A 425 6.48 -9.46 -14.49
C GLU A 425 6.17 -10.63 -15.45
N GLY A 426 6.25 -11.87 -14.98
CA GLY A 426 6.01 -13.08 -15.78
C GLY A 426 4.54 -13.35 -16.10
N THR A 427 4.28 -14.56 -16.62
CA THR A 427 2.97 -14.95 -17.14
C THR A 427 2.29 -16.00 -16.26
N LEU A 428 1.02 -15.78 -15.92
CA LEU A 428 0.15 -16.78 -15.33
C LEU A 428 -0.92 -17.18 -16.34
N VAL A 429 -0.87 -18.42 -16.84
CA VAL A 429 -1.91 -19.00 -17.70
C VAL A 429 -2.91 -19.73 -16.83
N VAL A 430 -4.13 -19.22 -16.74
CA VAL A 430 -5.21 -19.83 -15.95
C VAL A 430 -5.97 -20.81 -16.84
N GLN A 431 -5.85 -22.10 -16.54
CA GLN A 431 -6.36 -23.19 -17.36
C GLN A 431 -6.99 -24.29 -16.50
N GLY A 432 -7.77 -23.91 -15.49
CA GLY A 432 -8.57 -24.85 -14.71
C GLY A 432 -9.74 -25.44 -15.53
N THR A 433 -10.56 -26.26 -14.88
CA THR A 433 -11.76 -26.86 -15.50
C THR A 433 -13.02 -26.41 -14.76
N GLY A 434 -14.09 -26.14 -15.52
CA GLY A 434 -15.40 -25.80 -14.97
C GLY A 434 -15.52 -24.35 -14.51
N VAL A 435 -16.38 -24.12 -13.53
CA VAL A 435 -16.68 -22.80 -12.96
C VAL A 435 -15.79 -22.53 -11.75
N ASN A 436 -14.83 -21.62 -11.90
CA ASN A 436 -14.12 -21.05 -10.76
C ASN A 436 -14.94 -19.90 -10.13
N GLU A 437 -15.34 -20.07 -8.87
CA GLU A 437 -16.13 -19.06 -8.14
C GLU A 437 -15.26 -17.93 -7.53
N GLY A 438 -13.94 -18.10 -7.47
CA GLY A 438 -13.01 -17.07 -6.97
C GLY A 438 -12.89 -15.87 -7.93
N GLY A 439 -12.47 -14.72 -7.41
CA GLY A 439 -12.13 -13.54 -8.22
C GLY A 439 -10.62 -13.43 -8.48
N LEU A 440 -10.24 -12.45 -9.30
CA LEU A 440 -8.85 -12.15 -9.64
C LEU A 440 -8.55 -10.66 -9.45
N LYS A 441 -7.44 -10.35 -8.78
CA LYS A 441 -6.80 -9.04 -8.79
C LYS A 441 -5.42 -9.16 -9.42
N VAL A 442 -5.19 -8.45 -10.51
CA VAL A 442 -3.91 -8.46 -11.22
C VAL A 442 -3.22 -7.12 -11.08
N GLY A 443 -1.95 -7.16 -10.64
CA GLY A 443 -1.14 -5.98 -10.39
C GLY A 443 0.14 -5.89 -11.21
N ASP A 444 0.58 -6.97 -11.87
CA ASP A 444 1.79 -6.94 -12.70
C ASP A 444 1.82 -8.09 -13.73
N GLY A 445 2.70 -7.96 -14.74
CA GLY A 445 2.95 -8.96 -15.78
C GLY A 445 1.70 -9.37 -16.58
N THR A 446 1.68 -10.62 -17.06
CA THR A 446 0.58 -11.11 -17.91
C THR A 446 -0.27 -12.17 -17.21
N VAL A 447 -1.59 -12.11 -17.40
CA VAL A 447 -2.52 -13.20 -17.08
C VAL A 447 -3.27 -13.61 -18.34
N VAL A 448 -3.23 -14.90 -18.69
CA VAL A 448 -4.00 -15.46 -19.81
C VAL A 448 -5.15 -16.26 -19.24
N LEU A 449 -6.39 -15.87 -19.53
CA LEU A 449 -7.59 -16.59 -19.13
C LEU A 449 -7.93 -17.61 -20.21
N ASN A 450 -7.72 -18.89 -19.90
CA ASN A 450 -7.92 -20.03 -20.79
C ASN A 450 -8.56 -21.22 -20.03
N GLN A 451 -9.52 -20.95 -19.17
CA GLN A 451 -10.30 -21.95 -18.45
C GLN A 451 -11.00 -22.89 -19.44
N GLN A 452 -11.02 -24.17 -19.11
CA GLN A 452 -11.64 -25.22 -19.91
C GLN A 452 -13.04 -25.56 -19.38
N ALA A 453 -13.93 -25.98 -20.29
CA ALA A 453 -15.27 -26.40 -19.91
C ALA A 453 -15.25 -27.74 -19.16
N ASP A 454 -16.13 -27.89 -18.17
CA ASP A 454 -16.39 -29.17 -17.53
C ASP A 454 -17.18 -30.13 -18.44
N SER A 455 -17.45 -31.34 -17.94
CA SER A 455 -18.23 -32.36 -18.67
C SER A 455 -19.68 -31.96 -18.99
N SER A 456 -20.19 -30.91 -18.33
CA SER A 456 -21.52 -30.33 -18.56
C SER A 456 -21.47 -29.09 -19.45
N GLY A 457 -20.28 -28.70 -19.93
CA GLY A 457 -20.07 -27.54 -20.78
C GLY A 457 -19.97 -26.20 -20.04
N HIS A 458 -19.92 -26.19 -18.71
CA HIS A 458 -19.76 -24.93 -17.97
C HIS A 458 -18.29 -24.51 -17.91
N VAL A 459 -18.02 -23.23 -18.11
CA VAL A 459 -16.69 -22.64 -18.06
C VAL A 459 -16.77 -21.24 -17.44
N GLN A 460 -15.87 -20.95 -16.51
CA GLN A 460 -15.64 -19.60 -15.98
C GLN A 460 -14.25 -19.56 -15.33
N ALA A 461 -13.38 -18.68 -15.81
CA ALA A 461 -12.03 -18.51 -15.26
C ALA A 461 -12.06 -17.82 -13.89
N PHE A 462 -12.89 -16.79 -13.73
CA PHE A 462 -13.11 -16.08 -12.47
C PHE A 462 -14.50 -15.44 -12.40
N SER A 463 -15.00 -15.23 -11.19
CA SER A 463 -16.25 -14.50 -10.95
C SER A 463 -16.14 -13.00 -11.19
N SER A 464 -14.94 -12.42 -11.02
CA SER A 464 -14.63 -11.02 -11.32
C SER A 464 -13.13 -10.85 -11.57
N VAL A 465 -12.77 -9.78 -12.31
CA VAL A 465 -11.37 -9.42 -12.59
C VAL A 465 -11.16 -7.94 -12.31
N ASN A 466 -10.17 -7.61 -11.49
CA ASN A 466 -9.71 -6.23 -11.24
C ASN A 466 -8.27 -6.04 -11.74
N ILE A 467 -8.04 -4.98 -12.51
CA ILE A 467 -6.78 -4.69 -13.18
C ILE A 467 -6.26 -3.34 -12.66
N ALA A 468 -5.10 -3.33 -12.01
CA ALA A 468 -4.56 -2.13 -11.38
C ALA A 468 -3.04 -1.96 -11.54
N SER A 469 -2.55 -0.79 -11.16
CA SER A 469 -1.18 -0.26 -11.21
C SER A 469 -0.66 0.24 -12.57
N GLY A 470 -1.32 -0.10 -13.67
CA GLY A 470 -0.88 0.24 -15.03
C GLY A 470 0.19 -0.70 -15.59
N ARG A 471 0.71 -1.64 -14.78
CA ARG A 471 1.70 -2.64 -15.18
C ARG A 471 1.13 -3.89 -15.89
N PRO A 472 -0.04 -4.43 -15.49
CA PRO A 472 -0.45 -5.74 -15.97
C PRO A 472 -1.15 -5.70 -17.33
N THR A 473 -1.16 -6.86 -17.97
CA THR A 473 -2.02 -7.17 -19.11
C THR A 473 -2.81 -8.45 -18.86
N VAL A 474 -4.12 -8.43 -19.16
CA VAL A 474 -4.96 -9.63 -19.18
C VAL A 474 -5.35 -9.98 -20.61
N VAL A 475 -5.23 -11.25 -20.96
CA VAL A 475 -5.54 -11.80 -22.29
C VAL A 475 -6.66 -12.82 -22.15
N LEU A 476 -7.70 -12.70 -22.98
CA LEU A 476 -8.72 -13.73 -23.10
C LEU A 476 -8.37 -14.72 -24.22
N ALA A 477 -8.53 -16.02 -23.96
CA ALA A 477 -8.47 -17.08 -24.97
C ALA A 477 -9.79 -17.23 -25.75
N ASP A 478 -10.93 -17.04 -25.08
CA ASP A 478 -12.27 -16.99 -25.70
C ASP A 478 -13.24 -16.05 -24.92
N ASN A 479 -14.48 -15.93 -25.39
CA ASN A 479 -15.50 -15.05 -24.81
C ASN A 479 -16.30 -15.66 -23.64
N GLN A 480 -15.89 -16.85 -23.15
CA GLN A 480 -16.59 -17.57 -22.07
C GLN A 480 -15.84 -17.48 -20.73
N GLN A 481 -14.69 -16.80 -20.71
CA GLN A 481 -13.78 -16.79 -19.56
C GLN A 481 -14.31 -16.01 -18.36
N VAL A 482 -14.96 -14.86 -18.59
CA VAL A 482 -15.47 -13.99 -17.53
C VAL A 482 -16.64 -13.19 -18.06
N ASN A 483 -17.63 -12.90 -17.21
CA ASN A 483 -18.67 -11.93 -17.55
C ASN A 483 -18.03 -10.53 -17.71
N PRO A 484 -18.15 -9.86 -18.88
CA PRO A 484 -17.57 -8.54 -19.09
C PRO A 484 -17.99 -7.47 -18.08
N ASP A 485 -19.21 -7.54 -17.55
CA ASP A 485 -19.72 -6.60 -16.54
C ASP A 485 -19.00 -6.73 -15.19
N ASN A 486 -18.29 -7.84 -14.97
CA ASN A 486 -17.53 -8.11 -13.75
C ASN A 486 -16.03 -7.78 -13.90
N ILE A 487 -15.64 -7.09 -14.99
CA ILE A 487 -14.29 -6.57 -15.20
C ILE A 487 -14.22 -5.13 -14.69
N SER A 488 -13.19 -4.81 -13.93
CA SER A 488 -12.96 -3.47 -13.39
C SER A 488 -11.50 -3.03 -13.53
N TRP A 489 -11.31 -1.72 -13.70
CA TRP A 489 -9.99 -1.08 -13.68
C TRP A 489 -9.84 -0.30 -12.38
N GLY A 490 -8.86 -0.69 -11.57
CA GLY A 490 -8.51 0.01 -10.34
C GLY A 490 -7.54 1.17 -10.59
N TYR A 491 -6.87 1.61 -9.52
CA TYR A 491 -5.87 2.67 -9.56
C TYR A 491 -4.83 2.43 -10.68
N ARG A 492 -4.67 3.42 -11.59
CA ARG A 492 -3.82 3.37 -12.79
C ARG A 492 -4.16 2.29 -13.84
N GLY A 493 -5.16 1.45 -13.60
CA GLY A 493 -5.68 0.48 -14.57
C GLY A 493 -4.66 -0.55 -15.05
N GLY A 494 -4.68 -0.85 -16.35
CA GLY A 494 -3.82 -1.80 -17.04
C GLY A 494 -4.41 -2.15 -18.40
N PHE A 495 -3.83 -3.13 -19.08
CA PHE A 495 -4.23 -3.49 -20.44
C PHE A 495 -5.17 -4.71 -20.46
N TRP A 496 -6.16 -4.64 -21.34
CA TRP A 496 -7.07 -5.74 -21.65
C TRP A 496 -6.93 -6.09 -23.12
N MET A 497 -6.56 -7.33 -23.43
CA MET A 497 -6.35 -7.81 -24.79
C MET A 497 -7.42 -8.84 -25.18
N LEU A 498 -8.17 -8.52 -26.23
CA LEU A 498 -9.14 -9.39 -26.88
C LEU A 498 -8.49 -10.04 -28.11
N THR A 499 -8.47 -11.37 -28.17
CA THR A 499 -7.95 -12.09 -29.34
C THR A 499 -9.10 -12.58 -30.22
N GLY A 500 -9.45 -11.81 -31.25
CA GLY A 500 -10.44 -12.22 -32.27
C GLY A 500 -11.89 -12.36 -31.79
N MET A 501 -12.25 -11.65 -30.72
CA MET A 501 -13.59 -11.69 -30.11
C MET A 501 -14.37 -10.40 -30.40
N THR A 502 -15.69 -10.52 -30.54
CA THR A 502 -16.64 -9.39 -30.66
C THR A 502 -17.24 -9.00 -29.32
#